data_AF-A0AB34Z4T9-F1
#
_entry.id   AF-A0AB34Z4T9-F1
#
_cell.length_a   1.000
_cell.length_b   1.000
_cell.length_c   1.000
_cell.angle_alpha   90.00
_cell.angle_beta   90.00
_cell.angle_gamma   90.00
#
_symmetry.space_group_name_H-M   'P 1'
#
loop_
_entity.id
_entity.type
_entity.pdbx_description
1 polymer ?
#
loop_
_entity_poly.entity_id
_entity_poly.type
_entity_poly.pdbx_seq_one_letter_code
_entity_poly.pdbx_strand_id
1 'polypeptide(L)'
;MPWTSAYVDSIGCPTSDMRSNIAAEARAKVVYERLITVTDDPGIVDALRFLMTREVAHQKSFEKALYSIEPNFPPGKLPGDPRFTDIYYNMSQGEGDTVGPWNAGEQWDVVADRELQSAVDGGDGSATVALDATQTEALDAMSLRLLSNPELDRVTGADLGAGPGAGSTTGDIQR
;
A
#
# COMPACT_ATOMS: atom_id res chain seq x y z
N MET A 1 -23.05 8.67 -1.62
CA MET A 1 -22.40 7.44 -2.10
C MET A 1 -23.32 6.27 -1.85
N PRO A 2 -23.71 5.50 -2.87
CA PRO A 2 -24.45 4.27 -2.66
C PRO A 2 -23.58 3.25 -1.92
N TRP A 3 -24.23 2.33 -1.20
CA TRP A 3 -23.53 1.15 -0.69
C TRP A 3 -22.91 0.36 -1.85
N THR A 4 -21.73 -0.23 -1.63
CA THR A 4 -21.09 -1.14 -2.58
C THR A 4 -20.49 -2.34 -1.84
N SER A 5 -20.25 -3.44 -2.55
CA SER A 5 -19.61 -4.64 -2.00
C SER A 5 -18.18 -4.41 -1.51
N ALA A 6 -17.54 -3.29 -1.88
CA ALA A 6 -16.21 -2.93 -1.40
C ALA A 6 -16.15 -2.66 0.13
N TYR A 7 -17.31 -2.52 0.79
CA TYR A 7 -17.39 -2.42 2.26
C TYR A 7 -17.40 -3.78 2.97
N VAL A 8 -17.47 -4.89 2.23
CA VAL A 8 -17.40 -6.24 2.76
C VAL A 8 -15.94 -6.70 2.71
N ASP A 9 -15.42 -7.14 3.85
CA ASP A 9 -14.07 -7.68 3.98
C ASP A 9 -14.15 -9.16 4.42
N SER A 10 -13.50 -10.02 3.64
CA SER A 10 -13.45 -11.47 3.89
C SER A 10 -12.30 -12.04 3.08
N ILE A 11 -11.22 -12.39 3.75
CA ILE A 11 -10.00 -12.92 3.09
C ILE A 11 -9.84 -14.43 3.30
N GLY A 12 -10.80 -15.08 3.98
CA GLY A 12 -10.77 -16.52 4.26
C GLY A 12 -9.77 -16.90 5.35
N CYS A 13 -9.33 -15.94 6.15
CA CYS A 13 -8.45 -16.13 7.29
C CYS A 13 -9.21 -15.76 8.56
N PRO A 14 -9.74 -16.73 9.33
CA PRO A 14 -10.63 -16.45 10.44
C PRO A 14 -10.08 -15.44 11.47
N THR A 15 -8.78 -15.49 11.77
CA THR A 15 -8.15 -14.57 12.73
C THR A 15 -8.01 -13.14 12.20
N SER A 16 -7.95 -12.97 10.88
CA SER A 16 -7.94 -11.64 10.23
C SER A 16 -9.36 -11.12 10.08
N ASP A 17 -10.29 -11.96 9.61
CA ASP A 17 -11.69 -11.61 9.42
C ASP A 17 -12.34 -11.20 10.76
N MET A 18 -12.02 -11.89 11.87
CA MET A 18 -12.52 -11.50 13.20
C MET A 18 -11.98 -10.14 13.66
N ARG A 19 -10.73 -9.78 13.34
CA ARG A 19 -10.19 -8.44 13.64
C ARG A 19 -10.87 -7.36 12.81
N SER A 20 -11.19 -7.66 11.55
CA SER A 20 -11.99 -6.77 10.68
C SER A 20 -13.39 -6.54 11.26
N ASN A 21 -14.06 -7.60 11.73
CA ASN A 21 -15.36 -7.53 12.41
C ASN A 21 -15.30 -6.69 13.69
N ILE A 22 -14.33 -6.93 14.58
CA ILE A 22 -14.15 -6.14 15.82
C ILE A 22 -14.00 -4.65 15.51
N ALA A 23 -13.20 -4.31 14.49
CA ALA A 23 -13.03 -2.93 14.07
C ALA A 23 -14.30 -2.33 13.45
N ALA A 24 -15.09 -3.12 12.72
CA ALA A 24 -16.36 -2.70 12.14
C ALA A 24 -17.38 -2.36 13.24
N GLU A 25 -17.52 -3.21 14.26
CA GLU A 25 -18.40 -2.98 15.42
C GLU A 25 -18.01 -1.71 16.19
N ALA A 26 -16.71 -1.50 16.43
CA ALA A 26 -16.21 -0.30 17.09
C ALA A 26 -16.54 0.98 16.30
N ARG A 27 -16.41 0.94 14.96
CA ARG A 27 -16.78 2.08 14.10
C ARG A 27 -18.28 2.34 14.09
N ALA A 28 -19.10 1.29 14.00
CA ALA A 28 -20.56 1.40 14.02
C ALA A 28 -21.05 2.05 15.32
N LYS A 29 -20.51 1.59 16.47
CA LYS A 29 -20.80 2.15 17.79
C LYS A 29 -20.56 3.67 17.85
N VAL A 30 -19.38 4.13 17.40
CA VAL A 30 -19.02 5.56 17.38
C VAL A 30 -19.94 6.37 16.46
N VAL A 31 -20.34 5.80 15.32
CA VAL A 31 -21.29 6.46 14.41
C VAL A 31 -22.64 6.64 15.08
N TYR A 32 -23.17 5.64 15.78
CA TYR A 32 -24.44 5.78 16.50
C TYR A 32 -24.38 6.83 17.62
N GLU A 33 -23.28 6.87 18.37
CA GLU A 33 -23.08 7.92 19.39
C GLU A 33 -23.12 9.32 18.76
N ARG A 34 -22.46 9.51 17.61
CA ARG A 34 -22.51 10.78 16.88
C ARG A 34 -23.91 11.09 16.36
N LEU A 35 -24.63 10.10 15.82
CA LEU A 35 -26.00 10.28 15.32
C LEU A 35 -27.00 10.65 16.45
N ILE A 36 -26.79 10.16 17.67
CA ILE A 36 -27.62 10.58 18.81
C ILE A 36 -27.48 12.09 19.07
N THR A 37 -26.32 12.69 18.82
CA THR A 37 -26.10 14.13 19.06
C THR A 37 -26.73 15.06 18.02
N VAL A 38 -27.26 14.52 16.91
CA VAL A 38 -27.80 15.32 15.80
C VAL A 38 -29.31 15.18 15.64
N THR A 39 -30.01 14.60 16.61
CA THR A 39 -31.46 14.46 16.62
C THR A 39 -32.01 14.53 18.05
N ASP A 40 -33.20 15.11 18.20
CA ASP A 40 -33.95 15.15 19.46
C ASP A 40 -35.18 14.22 19.46
N ASP A 41 -35.40 13.45 18.38
CA ASP A 41 -36.51 12.50 18.30
C ASP A 41 -36.29 11.33 19.27
N PRO A 42 -37.18 11.13 20.27
CA PRO A 42 -36.97 10.13 21.31
C PRO A 42 -37.00 8.70 20.78
N GLY A 43 -37.75 8.42 19.71
CA GLY A 43 -37.82 7.10 19.10
C GLY A 43 -36.54 6.75 18.35
N ILE A 44 -35.97 7.71 17.61
CA ILE A 44 -34.67 7.54 16.94
C ILE A 44 -33.57 7.33 17.97
N VAL A 45 -33.54 8.14 19.03
CA VAL A 45 -32.54 8.02 20.10
C VAL A 45 -32.61 6.66 20.79
N ASP A 46 -33.81 6.15 21.07
CA ASP A 46 -33.99 4.82 21.67
C ASP A 46 -33.49 3.70 20.75
N ALA A 47 -33.84 3.76 19.46
CA ALA A 47 -33.36 2.80 18.46
C ALA A 47 -31.83 2.81 18.33
N LEU A 48 -31.20 3.98 18.26
CA LEU A 48 -29.74 4.11 18.18
C LEU A 48 -29.04 3.62 19.44
N ARG A 49 -29.62 3.86 20.63
CA ARG A 49 -29.09 3.32 21.89
C ARG A 49 -29.15 1.80 21.94
N PHE A 50 -30.23 1.21 21.46
CA PHE A 50 -30.35 -0.24 21.33
C PHE A 50 -29.27 -0.81 20.40
N LEU A 51 -29.13 -0.25 19.18
CA LEU A 51 -28.12 -0.70 18.22
C LEU A 51 -26.69 -0.55 18.77
N MET A 52 -26.38 0.60 19.37
CA MET A 52 -25.10 0.87 20.03
C MET A 52 -24.78 -0.16 21.12
N THR A 53 -25.78 -0.56 21.91
CA THR A 53 -25.63 -1.62 22.93
C THR A 53 -25.41 -2.99 22.29
N ARG A 54 -26.04 -3.27 21.13
CA ARG A 54 -25.82 -4.51 20.38
C ARG A 54 -24.38 -4.61 19.84
N GLU A 55 -23.78 -3.52 19.40
CA GLU A 55 -22.38 -3.57 18.93
C GLU A 55 -21.41 -3.92 20.05
N VAL A 56 -21.69 -3.53 21.30
CA VAL A 56 -20.92 -4.00 22.47
C VAL A 56 -21.02 -5.51 22.63
N ALA A 57 -22.22 -6.08 22.42
CA ALA A 57 -22.41 -7.53 22.48
C ALA A 57 -21.71 -8.26 21.32
N HIS A 58 -21.75 -7.71 20.10
CA HIS A 58 -21.06 -8.24 18.93
C HIS A 58 -19.55 -8.20 19.12
N GLN A 59 -19.00 -7.06 19.55
CA GLN A 59 -17.58 -6.92 19.86
C GLN A 59 -17.12 -7.98 20.88
N LYS A 60 -17.85 -8.15 22.00
CA LYS A 60 -17.56 -9.21 22.98
C LYS A 60 -17.61 -10.61 22.37
N SER A 61 -18.56 -10.87 21.48
CA SER A 61 -18.69 -12.16 20.81
C SER A 61 -17.50 -12.44 19.88
N PHE A 62 -17.11 -11.47 19.06
CA PHE A 62 -16.01 -11.61 18.12
C PHE A 62 -14.65 -11.67 18.82
N GLU A 63 -14.43 -10.88 19.88
CA GLU A 63 -13.22 -10.99 20.70
C GLU A 63 -13.11 -12.38 21.34
N LYS A 64 -14.19 -12.91 21.91
CA LYS A 64 -14.20 -14.27 22.44
C LYS A 64 -13.91 -15.32 21.37
N ALA A 65 -14.48 -15.17 20.18
CA ALA A 65 -14.21 -16.08 19.07
C ALA A 65 -12.73 -16.02 18.65
N LEU A 66 -12.18 -14.82 18.47
CA LEU A 66 -10.77 -14.62 18.13
C LEU A 66 -9.82 -15.24 19.16
N TYR A 67 -10.05 -14.96 20.45
CA TYR A 67 -9.19 -15.45 21.53
C TYR A 67 -9.35 -16.94 21.81
N SER A 68 -10.41 -17.59 21.30
CA SER A 68 -10.52 -19.05 21.36
C SER A 68 -9.65 -19.79 20.33
N ILE A 69 -9.03 -19.06 19.39
CA ILE A 69 -8.08 -19.60 18.41
C ILE A 69 -6.67 -19.40 18.95
N GLU A 70 -5.90 -20.48 19.12
CA GLU A 70 -4.52 -20.42 19.64
C GLU A 70 -3.55 -21.26 18.79
N PRO A 71 -2.41 -20.68 18.34
CA PRO A 71 -2.09 -19.25 18.36
C PRO A 71 -2.90 -18.47 17.31
N ASN A 72 -3.34 -17.24 17.63
CA ASN A 72 -4.03 -16.35 16.67
C ASN A 72 -3.16 -15.21 16.11
N PHE A 73 -1.84 -15.25 16.37
CA PHE A 73 -0.86 -14.26 15.92
C PHE A 73 0.50 -14.90 15.57
N PRO A 74 1.20 -14.44 14.50
CA PRO A 74 0.71 -13.56 13.44
C PRO A 74 -0.27 -14.29 12.49
N PRO A 75 -1.13 -13.58 11.75
CA PRO A 75 -1.95 -14.21 10.71
C PRO A 75 -1.05 -14.65 9.55
N GLY A 76 -0.97 -15.96 9.29
CA GLY A 76 -0.20 -16.51 8.17
C GLY A 76 0.61 -17.75 8.52
N LYS A 77 1.35 -18.26 7.52
CA LYS A 77 2.19 -19.46 7.66
C LYS A 77 3.68 -19.16 7.74
N LEU A 78 4.13 -18.07 7.11
CA LEU A 78 5.55 -17.74 7.04
C LEU A 78 5.97 -17.02 8.33
N PRO A 79 7.13 -17.37 8.90
CA PRO A 79 7.70 -16.60 10.01
C PRO A 79 8.13 -15.22 9.53
N GLY A 80 8.10 -14.23 10.44
CA GLY A 80 8.74 -12.95 10.22
C GLY A 80 10.27 -13.07 10.16
N ASP A 81 10.92 -12.12 9.51
CA ASP A 81 12.38 -12.03 9.49
C ASP A 81 12.89 -11.44 10.82
N PRO A 82 13.65 -12.19 11.63
CA PRO A 82 14.11 -11.74 12.95
C PRO A 82 14.93 -10.46 12.91
N ARG A 83 15.51 -10.10 11.76
CA ARG A 83 16.22 -8.83 11.58
C ARG A 83 15.31 -7.62 11.72
N PHE A 84 13.99 -7.78 11.59
CA PHE A 84 13.03 -6.67 11.50
C PHE A 84 11.82 -6.81 12.42
N THR A 85 11.57 -7.99 13.01
CA THR A 85 10.34 -8.24 13.79
C THR A 85 10.22 -7.37 15.04
N ASP A 86 11.35 -6.98 15.63
CA ASP A 86 11.42 -6.29 16.91
C ASP A 86 11.91 -4.83 16.75
N ILE A 87 12.06 -4.33 15.52
CA ILE A 87 12.54 -2.96 15.26
C ILE A 87 11.38 -1.98 15.14
N TYR A 88 11.40 -0.92 15.95
CA TYR A 88 10.52 0.23 15.79
C TYR A 88 11.26 1.39 15.13
N TYR A 89 10.84 1.76 13.92
CA TYR A 89 11.36 2.94 13.21
C TYR A 89 10.54 4.18 13.55
N ASN A 90 11.18 5.17 14.19
CA ASN A 90 10.54 6.47 14.40
C ASN A 90 10.68 7.34 13.15
N MET A 91 9.65 7.32 12.30
CA MET A 91 9.63 8.10 11.07
C MET A 91 9.04 9.51 11.23
N SER A 92 8.60 9.88 12.44
CA SER A 92 8.10 11.22 12.74
C SER A 92 9.24 12.24 12.63
N GLN A 93 8.91 13.46 12.17
CA GLN A 93 9.86 14.58 12.06
C GLN A 93 9.38 15.81 12.83
N GLY A 94 8.20 15.72 13.45
CA GLY A 94 7.59 16.80 14.22
C GLY A 94 7.82 16.62 15.71
N GLU A 95 7.55 17.67 16.48
CA GLU A 95 7.49 17.55 17.93
C GLU A 95 6.28 16.70 18.37
N GLY A 96 6.38 16.07 19.54
CA GLY A 96 5.25 15.37 20.17
C GLY A 96 5.32 13.84 20.18
N ASP A 97 6.47 13.26 19.85
CA ASP A 97 6.65 11.81 19.95
C ASP A 97 6.41 11.33 21.39
N THR A 98 5.62 10.25 21.51
CA THR A 98 5.27 9.65 22.80
C THR A 98 5.90 8.28 22.91
N VAL A 99 6.53 8.02 24.05
CA VAL A 99 7.15 6.72 24.37
C VAL A 99 6.18 5.88 25.20
N GLY A 100 5.99 4.63 24.81
CA GLY A 100 5.16 3.67 25.52
C GLY A 100 5.45 2.21 25.13
N PRO A 101 4.72 1.24 25.70
CA PRO A 101 4.95 -0.18 25.43
C PRO A 101 4.80 -0.60 23.96
N TRP A 102 4.20 0.25 23.12
CA TRP A 102 4.00 0.03 21.69
C TRP A 102 5.18 0.45 20.81
N ASN A 103 6.20 1.11 21.37
CA ASN A 103 7.37 1.57 20.63
C ASN A 103 8.68 1.60 21.44
N ALA A 104 8.66 1.15 22.69
CA ALA A 104 9.84 1.04 23.56
C ALA A 104 9.63 -0.04 24.62
N GLY A 105 10.73 -0.54 25.18
CA GLY A 105 10.73 -1.61 26.19
C GLY A 105 11.51 -2.83 25.72
N GLU A 106 11.44 -3.93 26.47
CA GLU A 106 12.23 -5.15 26.22
C GLU A 106 11.94 -5.83 24.87
N GLN A 107 10.82 -5.47 24.24
CA GLN A 107 10.38 -6.05 22.96
C GLN A 107 10.76 -5.20 21.75
N TRP A 108 11.42 -4.05 21.93
CA TRP A 108 11.63 -3.08 20.85
C TRP A 108 13.07 -2.55 20.78
N ASP A 109 13.68 -2.70 19.61
CA ASP A 109 14.87 -1.98 19.18
C ASP A 109 14.46 -0.71 18.44
N VAL A 110 14.74 0.46 19.02
CA VAL A 110 14.25 1.74 18.47
C VAL A 110 15.29 2.38 17.55
N VAL A 111 14.89 2.63 16.30
CA VAL A 111 15.70 3.36 15.30
C VAL A 111 15.05 4.70 15.00
N ALA A 112 15.59 5.76 15.61
CA ALA A 112 15.16 7.14 15.39
C ALA A 112 16.10 7.95 14.47
N ASP A 113 17.34 7.50 14.31
CA ASP A 113 18.29 8.13 13.40
C ASP A 113 17.87 7.89 11.94
N ARG A 114 17.75 8.98 11.18
CA ARG A 114 17.29 8.96 9.80
C ARG A 114 18.24 8.21 8.88
N GLU A 115 19.54 8.31 9.10
CA GLU A 115 20.53 7.64 8.25
C GLU A 115 20.50 6.13 8.45
N LEU A 116 20.08 5.68 9.64
CA LEU A 116 19.88 4.26 9.95
C LEU A 116 18.51 3.73 9.47
N GLN A 117 17.63 4.61 8.99
CA GLN A 117 16.33 4.23 8.41
C GLN A 117 16.42 3.93 6.91
N SER A 118 17.43 4.47 6.22
CA SER A 118 17.71 4.12 4.83
C SER A 118 18.43 2.78 4.75
N ALA A 119 17.98 1.92 3.83
CA ALA A 119 18.65 0.66 3.49
C ALA A 119 18.90 -0.25 4.70
N VAL A 120 17.79 -0.70 5.30
CA VAL A 120 17.77 -1.59 6.48
C VAL A 120 18.49 -2.94 6.26
N ASP A 121 18.79 -3.28 5.01
CA ASP A 121 19.57 -4.44 4.60
C ASP A 121 21.08 -4.15 4.45
N GLY A 122 21.53 -2.92 4.73
CA GLY A 122 22.91 -2.46 4.61
C GLY A 122 23.31 -2.01 3.19
N GLY A 123 22.35 -1.92 2.27
CA GLY A 123 22.58 -1.40 0.91
C GLY A 123 22.56 0.12 0.83
N ASP A 124 22.29 0.65 -0.36
CA ASP A 124 22.02 2.08 -0.59
C ASP A 124 20.51 2.38 -0.72
N GLY A 125 19.66 1.35 -0.56
CA GLY A 125 18.21 1.43 -0.70
C GLY A 125 17.73 1.39 -2.15
N SER A 126 18.64 1.23 -3.12
CA SER A 126 18.28 1.00 -4.52
C SER A 126 17.94 -0.48 -4.76
N ALA A 127 16.98 -0.72 -5.65
CA ALA A 127 16.67 -2.08 -6.07
C ALA A 127 17.81 -2.59 -6.97
N THR A 128 18.61 -3.52 -6.48
CA THR A 128 19.66 -4.17 -7.26
C THR A 128 19.20 -5.55 -7.74
N VAL A 129 19.47 -5.87 -9.00
CA VAL A 129 19.30 -7.22 -9.57
C VAL A 129 20.66 -7.71 -10.06
N ALA A 130 20.99 -8.96 -9.75
CA ALA A 130 22.15 -9.61 -10.35
C ALA A 130 21.81 -9.95 -11.80
N LEU A 131 22.43 -9.24 -12.74
CA LEU A 131 22.33 -9.53 -14.16
C LEU A 131 23.54 -10.35 -14.60
N ASP A 132 23.30 -11.36 -15.44
CA ASP A 132 24.39 -11.98 -16.18
C ASP A 132 24.89 -11.05 -17.31
N ALA A 133 26.00 -11.43 -17.95
CA ALA A 133 26.61 -10.61 -19.00
C ALA A 133 25.65 -10.36 -20.18
N THR A 134 24.82 -11.35 -20.55
CA THR A 134 23.86 -11.24 -21.65
C THR A 134 22.74 -10.28 -21.32
N GLN A 135 22.24 -10.36 -20.08
CA GLN A 135 21.19 -9.47 -19.58
C GLN A 135 21.66 -8.03 -19.44
N THR A 136 22.90 -7.83 -19.00
CA THR A 136 23.52 -6.50 -18.91
C THR A 136 23.63 -5.86 -20.30
N GLU A 137 24.14 -6.61 -21.28
CA GLU A 137 24.25 -6.13 -22.66
C GLU A 137 22.88 -5.80 -23.27
N ALA A 138 21.86 -6.61 -23.00
CA ALA A 138 20.49 -6.34 -23.45
C ALA A 138 19.90 -5.08 -22.81
N LEU A 139 20.16 -4.85 -21.51
CA LEU A 139 19.72 -3.63 -20.81
C LEU A 139 20.43 -2.39 -21.36
N ASP A 140 21.74 -2.47 -21.59
CA ASP A 140 22.51 -1.39 -22.18
C ASP A 140 21.98 -1.06 -23.58
N ALA A 141 21.79 -2.07 -24.43
CA ALA A 141 21.20 -1.89 -25.75
C ALA A 141 19.79 -1.29 -25.68
N MET A 142 18.96 -1.71 -24.73
CA MET A 142 17.62 -1.15 -24.51
C MET A 142 17.68 0.33 -24.08
N SER A 143 18.61 0.68 -23.18
CA SER A 143 18.78 2.06 -22.69
C SER A 143 19.15 3.02 -23.81
N LEU A 144 19.89 2.54 -24.82
CA LEU A 144 20.35 3.33 -25.95
C LEU A 144 19.39 3.31 -27.15
N ARG A 145 18.44 2.35 -27.23
CA ARG A 145 17.62 2.09 -28.42
C ARG A 145 16.77 3.27 -28.89
N LEU A 146 16.44 4.22 -28.02
CA LEU A 146 15.61 5.39 -28.33
C LEU A 146 16.40 6.69 -28.39
N LEU A 147 17.72 6.65 -28.25
CA LEU A 147 18.55 7.83 -28.46
C LEU A 147 18.45 8.23 -29.93
N SER A 148 17.93 9.43 -30.16
CA SER A 148 17.90 10.01 -31.49
C SER A 148 19.33 10.21 -31.98
N ASN A 149 19.62 9.81 -33.21
CA ASN A 149 20.87 10.16 -33.87
C ASN A 149 20.59 11.40 -34.75
N PRO A 150 20.97 12.62 -34.28
CA PRO A 150 20.64 13.85 -35.00
C PRO A 150 21.43 14.01 -36.32
N GLU A 151 22.48 13.20 -36.54
CA GLU A 151 23.30 13.21 -37.76
C GLU A 151 22.73 12.29 -38.85
N LEU A 152 21.68 11.51 -38.56
CA LEU A 152 21.06 10.62 -39.54
C LEU A 152 19.92 11.31 -40.26
N ASP A 153 20.11 11.54 -41.57
CA ASP A 153 19.08 11.96 -42.50
C ASP A 153 18.74 10.81 -43.46
N ARG A 154 17.81 9.95 -43.06
CA ARG A 154 17.47 8.72 -43.79
C ARG A 154 16.30 8.98 -44.75
N VAL A 155 16.42 8.48 -45.98
CA VAL A 155 15.30 8.42 -46.92
C VAL A 155 14.13 7.70 -46.26
N THR A 156 12.98 8.38 -46.20
CA THR A 156 11.74 7.91 -45.60
C THR A 156 10.81 7.30 -46.64
N GLY A 157 9.76 6.61 -46.19
CA GLY A 157 8.70 6.14 -47.09
C GLY A 157 7.97 7.29 -47.80
N ALA A 158 7.94 8.49 -47.19
CA ALA A 158 7.36 9.69 -47.81
C ALA A 158 8.22 10.16 -48.99
N ASP A 159 9.55 10.12 -48.85
CA ASP A 159 10.49 10.45 -49.93
C ASP A 159 10.31 9.50 -51.12
N LEU A 160 10.22 8.19 -50.86
CA LEU A 160 10.03 7.17 -51.90
C LEU A 160 8.68 7.28 -52.63
N GLY A 161 7.63 7.73 -51.93
CA GLY A 161 6.27 7.86 -52.45
C GLY A 161 5.91 9.24 -53.01
N ALA A 162 6.83 10.21 -52.99
CA ALA A 162 6.52 11.62 -53.25
C ALA A 162 6.04 11.87 -54.71
N GLY A 163 4.84 12.42 -54.88
CA GLY A 163 4.28 12.80 -56.20
C GLY A 163 4.43 14.30 -56.50
N PRO A 164 3.96 14.77 -57.67
CA PRO A 164 3.90 16.19 -57.98
C PRO A 164 3.17 16.97 -56.88
N GLY A 165 3.83 18.00 -56.33
CA GLY A 165 3.29 18.83 -55.24
C GLY A 165 3.64 18.38 -53.81
N ALA A 166 4.46 17.33 -53.64
CA ALA A 166 4.81 16.79 -52.32
C ALA A 166 5.85 17.58 -51.50
N GLY A 167 6.38 18.69 -52.02
CA GLY A 167 7.42 19.48 -51.35
C GLY A 167 8.84 18.92 -51.55
N SER A 168 9.79 19.31 -50.69
CA SER A 168 11.18 18.85 -50.73
C SER A 168 11.34 17.48 -50.07
N THR A 169 12.03 16.55 -50.73
CA THR A 169 12.33 15.21 -50.24
C THR A 169 13.82 15.02 -49.97
N THR A 170 14.12 14.06 -49.10
CA THR A 170 15.48 13.66 -48.72
C THR A 170 16.08 12.74 -49.78
N GLY A 171 17.18 13.17 -50.40
CA GLY A 171 17.91 12.43 -51.45
C GLY A 171 17.48 12.77 -52.88
N ASP A 172 18.44 12.75 -53.81
CA ASP A 172 18.21 12.88 -55.26
C ASP A 172 17.53 11.60 -55.79
N ILE A 173 16.21 11.51 -55.63
CA ILE A 173 15.43 10.44 -56.25
C ILE A 173 15.20 10.86 -57.71
N GLN A 174 16.23 10.72 -58.55
CA GLN A 174 16.07 10.84 -60.00
C GLN A 174 15.05 9.79 -60.47
N ARG A 175 13.92 10.28 -61.00
CA ARG A 175 12.94 9.46 -61.73
C ARG A 175 13.29 9.37 -63.20
#